data_AF-X1HUN7-F1
#
_entry.id   AF-X1HUN7-F1
#
_cell.length_a   1.000
_cell.length_b   1.000
_cell.length_c   1.000
_cell.angle_alpha   90.00
_cell.angle_beta   90.00
_cell.angle_gamma   90.00
#
_symmetry.space_group_name_H-M   'P 1'
#
loop_
_entity.id
_entity.type
_entity.pdbx_description
1 polymer ?
#
loop_
_entity_poly.entity_id
_entity_poly.type
_entity_poly.pdbx_seq_one_letter_code
_entity_poly.pdbx_strand_id
1 'polypeptide(L)' 'MTNYSRGDVVLVSFVFADETGTKQRPAVIISSDIYHQQRQEAIISAITSRVDRILVGDHAIN' A
#
# COMPACT_ATOMS: atom_id res chain seq x y z
N MET A 1 -7.90 -14.82 -6.29
CA MET A 1 -7.65 -14.87 -4.84
C MET A 1 -6.22 -14.43 -4.57
N THR A 2 -6.05 -13.33 -3.86
CA THR A 2 -4.72 -12.86 -3.42
C THR A 2 -4.32 -13.59 -2.14
N ASN A 3 -3.02 -13.74 -1.87
CA ASN A 3 -2.52 -14.37 -0.64
C ASN A 3 -2.23 -13.33 0.48
N TYR A 4 -2.90 -12.18 0.42
CA TYR A 4 -2.77 -11.07 1.35
C TYR A 4 -4.05 -10.90 2.14
N SER A 5 -3.93 -10.43 3.38
CA SER A 5 -5.04 -10.12 4.27
C SER A 5 -5.05 -8.64 4.63
N ARG A 6 -6.24 -8.12 5.00
CA ARG A 6 -6.38 -6.75 5.48
C ARG A 6 -5.45 -6.52 6.68
N GLY A 7 -4.67 -5.44 6.65
CA GLY A 7 -3.70 -5.09 7.69
C GLY A 7 -2.27 -5.56 7.40
N ASP A 8 -2.06 -6.45 6.43
CA ASP A 8 -0.71 -6.82 6.01
C ASP A 8 0.06 -5.59 5.50
N VAL A 9 1.33 -5.49 5.88
CA VAL A 9 2.27 -4.51 5.31
C VAL A 9 3.09 -5.20 4.23
N VAL A 10 2.97 -4.70 3.00
CA VAL A 10 3.63 -5.25 1.82
C VAL A 10 4.58 -4.23 1.19
N LEU A 11 5.60 -4.72 0.48
CA LEU A 11 6.44 -3.89 -0.38
C LEU A 11 5.88 -3.87 -1.79
N VAL A 12 5.68 -2.67 -2.32
CA VAL A 12 5.18 -2.44 -3.67
C VAL A 12 6.26 -1.76 -4.51
N SER A 13 6.52 -2.29 -5.69
CA SER A 13 7.44 -1.69 -6.66
C SER A 13 6.78 -0.47 -7.32
N PHE A 14 7.21 0.74 -6.93
CA PHE A 14 6.82 1.97 -7.63
C PHE A 14 7.86 2.29 -8.69
N VAL A 15 7.43 2.36 -9.96
CA VAL A 15 8.30 2.74 -11.09
C VAL A 15 8.63 4.23 -10.99
N PHE A 16 9.89 4.59 -11.22
CA PHE A 16 10.28 6.00 -11.31
C PHE A 16 9.63 6.66 -12.54
N ALA A 17 9.41 7.98 -12.48
CA ALA A 17 8.78 8.71 -13.59
C ALA A 17 9.59 8.67 -14.90
N ASP A 18 10.89 8.41 -14.81
CA ASP A 18 11.80 8.25 -15.95
C ASP A 18 11.92 6.79 -16.43
N GLU A 19 11.14 5.86 -15.83
CA GLU A 19 11.12 4.43 -16.14
C GLU A 19 12.47 3.70 -16.01
N THR A 20 13.47 4.34 -15.40
CA THR A 20 14.83 3.78 -15.28
C THR A 20 14.99 2.71 -14.20
N GLY A 21 13.98 2.57 -13.34
CA GLY A 21 14.00 1.62 -12.24
C GLY A 21 12.76 1.66 -11.37
N THR A 22 12.83 0.93 -10.26
CA THR A 22 11.75 0.87 -9.28
C THR A 22 12.27 1.16 -7.88
N LYS A 23 11.41 1.70 -7.02
CA LYS A 23 11.68 1.80 -5.60
C LYS A 23 10.60 1.07 -4.83
N GLN A 24 11.00 0.23 -3.89
CA GLN A 24 10.06 -0.41 -2.98
C GLN A 24 9.45 0.65 -2.06
N ARG A 25 8.12 0.62 -1.93
CA ARG A 25 7.34 1.46 -1.01
C ARG A 25 6.50 0.55 -0.11
N PRO A 26 6.55 0.73 1.21
CA PRO A 26 5.64 0.04 2.10
C PRO A 26 4.21 0.55 1.87
N ALA A 27 3.25 -0.36 1.93
CA ALA A 27 1.83 -0.06 1.92
C ALA A 27 1.07 -1.06 2.80
N VAL A 28 -0.04 -0.64 3.38
CA VAL A 28 -0.95 -1.51 4.13
C VAL A 28 -2.12 -1.94 3.25
N ILE A 29 -2.49 -3.21 3.30
CA ILE A 29 -3.69 -3.73 2.62
C ILE A 29 -4.94 -3.25 3.38
N ILE A 30 -5.85 -2.58 2.69
CA ILE A 30 -7.11 -2.06 3.30
C ILE A 30 -8.38 -2.74 2.77
N SER A 31 -8.31 -3.46 1.63
CA SER A 31 -9.43 -4.24 1.10
C SER A 31 -9.74 -5.45 1.98
N SER A 32 -11.01 -5.89 1.98
CA SER A 32 -11.48 -7.04 2.73
C SER A 32 -11.19 -8.37 2.04
N ASP A 33 -11.22 -9.46 2.81
CA ASP A 33 -11.07 -10.82 2.27
C ASP A 33 -12.16 -11.14 1.22
N ILE A 34 -13.38 -10.61 1.38
CA ILE A 34 -14.45 -10.74 0.37
C ILE A 34 -14.01 -10.11 -0.95
N TYR A 35 -13.36 -8.94 -0.92
CA TYR A 35 -12.84 -8.30 -2.12
C TYR A 35 -11.76 -9.18 -2.77
N HIS A 36 -10.84 -9.75 -1.99
CA HIS A 36 -9.77 -10.63 -2.48
C HIS A 36 -10.29 -11.98 -3.02
N GLN A 37 -11.42 -12.47 -2.54
CA GLN A 37 -12.06 -13.67 -3.07
C GLN A 37 -12.71 -13.40 -4.43
N GLN A 38 -13.30 -12.22 -4.60
CA GLN A 38 -14.02 -11.83 -5.82
C GLN A 38 -13.10 -11.23 -6.89
N ARG A 39 -11.92 -10.73 -6.51
CA ARG A 39 -10.97 -10.02 -7.38
C ARG A 39 -9.56 -10.63 -7.28
N GLN A 40 -8.72 -10.36 -8.28
CA GLN A 40 -7.29 -10.67 -8.22
C GLN A 40 -6.46 -9.43 -7.88
N GLU A 41 -7.09 -8.45 -7.24
CA GLU A 41 -6.55 -7.14 -6.93
C GLU A 41 -6.61 -6.90 -5.42
N ALA A 42 -5.82 -5.95 -4.93
CA ALA A 42 -5.89 -5.47 -3.56
C ALA A 42 -5.94 -3.95 -3.55
N ILE A 43 -6.68 -3.39 -2.60
CA ILE A 43 -6.67 -1.95 -2.33
C ILE A 43 -5.70 -1.71 -1.19
N ILE A 44 -4.79 -0.76 -1.38
CA ILE A 44 -3.70 -0.45 -0.45
C ILE A 44 -3.69 1.04 -0.08
N SER A 45 -3.12 1.35 1.08
CA SER A 45 -2.75 2.72 1.45
C SER A 45 -1.23 2.81 1.62
N ALA A 46 -0.62 3.84 1.03
CA ALA A 46 0.84 4.01 1.08
C ALA A 46 1.32 4.43 2.47
N ILE A 47 2.48 3.91 2.89
CA ILE A 47 3.14 4.28 4.14
C ILE A 47 4.38 5.12 3.82
N THR A 48 4.61 6.17 4.60
CA THR A 48 5.79 7.04 4.50
C THR A 48 6.39 7.29 5.88
N SER A 49 7.72 7.41 5.94
CA SER A 49 8.46 7.81 7.15
C SER A 49 8.57 9.34 7.30
N ARG A 50 8.06 10.10 6.31
CA ARG A 50 8.04 11.56 6.35
C ARG A 50 6.87 12.04 7.24
N VAL A 51 7.09 12.01 8.54
CA VAL A 51 6.06 12.30 9.57
C VAL A 51 5.92 13.79 9.89
N ASP A 52 6.82 14.64 9.39
CA ASP A 52 6.80 16.10 9.55
C ASP A 52 5.75 16.79 8.66
N ARG A 53 5.22 16.10 7.65
CA ARG A 53 4.17 16.61 6.76
C ARG A 53 2.94 15.71 6.82
N ILE A 54 1.88 16.19 7.46
CA ILE A 54 0.58 15.52 7.58
C ILE A 54 -0.45 16.29 6.74
N LEU A 55 -1.09 15.61 5.80
CA LEU A 55 -2.16 16.12 4.96
C LEU A 55 -3.52 15.53 5.38
N VAL A 56 -4.61 16.08 4.84
CA VAL A 56 -5.94 15.51 5.03
C VAL A 56 -5.98 14.08 4.46
N GLY A 57 -6.40 13.13 5.28
CA GLY A 57 -6.45 11.70 4.93
C GLY A 57 -5.26 10.89 5.46
N ASP A 58 -4.20 11.54 5.94
CA ASP A 58 -3.10 10.85 6.59
C ASP A 58 -3.51 10.35 7.98
N HIS A 59 -2.93 9.22 8.38
CA HIS A 59 -3.11 8.63 9.70
C HIS A 59 -1.75 8.30 10.31
N ALA A 60 -1.51 8.82 11.52
CA ALA A 60 -0.31 8.49 12.28
C ALA A 60 -0.41 7.07 12.85
N ILE A 61 0.60 6.24 12.56
CA ILE A 61 0.72 4.89 13.10
C ILE A 61 1.50 4.98 14.40
N ASN A 62 0.86 4.68 15.53
CA ASN A 62 1.47 4.69 16.88
C ASN A 62 1.79 3.29 17.36
#